data_AF-B8GBW9-F1
#
_entry.id   AF-B8GBW9-F1
#
_cell.length_a   1.000
_cell.length_b   1.000
_cell.length_c   1.000
_cell.angle_alpha   90.00
_cell.angle_beta   90.00
_cell.angle_gamma   90.00
#
_symmetry.space_group_name_H-M   'P 1'
#
loop_
_entity.id
_entity.type
_entity.pdbx_description
1 polymer ?
#
loop_
_entity_poly.entity_id
_entity_poly.type
_entity_poly.pdbx_seq_one_letter_code
_entity_poly.pdbx_strand_id
1 'polypeptide(L)'
;MSSADAPLPPEPPLPVRWRRYLALIGPHLVTLIVSLLLFTALHYWFLPTPSSSGPQFVTATPAPTIPPTPIPTPLPTVPAAPLDDGLIRLTILDLQAENARLRAATLLLRAAITIDEAVSALQRNDFAEADRALMSARRALDRAYQLSVEPQKGPIDTIRLQMSQIRDDLGIRPEGADRRLWQVRRLILTLVDE
;
A
#
# COMPACT_ATOMS: atom_id res chain seq x y z
N MET A 1 56.34 44.64 -36.81
CA MET A 1 56.64 44.67 -35.36
C MET A 1 55.77 45.80 -34.81
N SER A 2 54.76 45.63 -33.97
CA SER A 2 54.69 44.85 -32.74
C SER A 2 53.25 44.37 -32.46
N SER A 3 53.17 43.38 -31.57
CA SER A 3 52.15 42.35 -31.44
C SER A 3 50.81 42.80 -30.86
N ALA A 4 49.78 42.04 -31.26
CA ALA A 4 48.45 42.01 -30.67
C ALA A 4 48.52 41.71 -29.17
N ASP A 5 47.92 42.59 -28.37
CA ASP A 5 47.57 42.31 -26.98
C ASP A 5 46.12 41.83 -26.99
N ALA A 6 45.95 40.50 -27.10
CA ALA A 6 44.64 39.86 -27.04
C ALA A 6 44.32 39.53 -25.58
N PRO A 7 43.22 40.05 -24.99
CA PRO A 7 42.83 39.67 -23.66
C PRO A 7 42.41 38.19 -23.63
N LEU A 8 42.98 37.44 -22.67
CA LEU A 8 42.64 36.05 -22.39
C LEU A 8 41.12 35.87 -22.19
N PRO A 9 40.50 34.76 -22.67
CA PRO A 9 39.09 34.49 -22.43
C PRO A 9 38.85 34.24 -20.93
N PRO A 10 37.70 34.67 -20.38
CA PRO A 10 37.37 34.41 -18.98
C PRO A 10 37.18 32.90 -18.73
N GLU A 11 37.78 32.40 -17.64
CA GLU A 11 37.57 31.03 -17.16
C GLU A 11 36.07 30.73 -16.97
N PRO A 12 35.60 29.52 -17.33
CA PRO A 12 34.22 29.14 -17.11
C PRO A 12 33.96 28.92 -15.60
N PRO A 13 32.89 29.50 -15.02
CA PRO A 13 32.49 29.15 -13.66
C PRO A 13 31.88 27.74 -13.60
N LEU A 14 32.50 26.81 -12.88
CA LEU A 14 31.88 25.56 -12.45
C LEU A 14 31.32 25.71 -11.01
N PRO A 15 30.25 25.00 -10.59
CA PRO A 15 29.08 24.55 -11.33
C PRO A 15 27.78 24.94 -10.58
N VAL A 16 27.03 25.92 -11.10
CA VAL A 16 25.70 26.34 -10.55
C VAL A 16 24.63 25.24 -10.68
N ARG A 17 24.91 24.18 -11.46
CA ARG A 17 23.99 23.05 -11.71
C ARG A 17 23.74 22.19 -10.46
N TRP A 18 24.74 21.96 -9.61
CA TRP A 18 24.61 21.05 -8.46
C TRP A 18 23.61 21.56 -7.42
N ARG A 19 23.57 22.88 -7.24
CA ARG A 19 22.63 23.54 -6.32
C ARG A 19 21.17 23.42 -6.77
N ARG A 20 20.92 23.40 -8.09
CA ARG A 20 19.58 23.13 -8.66
C ARG A 20 19.18 21.67 -8.53
N TYR A 21 20.12 20.73 -8.70
CA TYR A 21 19.86 19.31 -8.46
C TYR A 21 19.56 19.01 -6.98
N LEU A 22 20.29 19.63 -6.05
CA LEU A 22 20.00 19.54 -4.61
C LEU A 22 18.63 20.11 -4.23
N ALA A 23 18.21 21.22 -4.85
CA ALA A 23 16.88 21.80 -4.63
C ALA A 23 15.74 20.94 -5.19
N LEU A 24 15.96 20.25 -6.33
CA LEU A 24 14.98 19.34 -6.92
C LEU A 24 14.89 17.99 -6.18
N ILE A 25 16.02 17.46 -5.73
CA ILE A 25 16.10 16.13 -5.09
C ILE A 25 15.83 16.22 -3.58
N GLY A 26 16.08 17.39 -2.97
CA GLY A 26 15.83 17.68 -1.56
C GLY A 26 14.45 17.24 -1.05
N PRO A 27 13.32 17.66 -1.68
CA PRO A 27 12.00 17.25 -1.22
C PRO A 27 11.78 15.74 -1.33
N HIS A 28 12.33 15.08 -2.36
CA HIS A 28 12.22 13.63 -2.53
C HIS A 28 13.03 12.85 -1.49
N LEU A 29 14.21 13.33 -1.11
CA LEU A 29 14.98 12.74 -0.02
C LEU A 29 14.27 12.87 1.32
N VAL A 30 13.63 14.01 1.59
CA VAL A 30 12.81 14.19 2.80
C VAL A 30 11.66 13.20 2.81
N THR A 31 10.95 13.02 1.69
CA THR A 31 9.86 12.02 1.62
C THR A 31 10.35 10.59 1.81
N LEU A 32 11.52 10.23 1.27
CA LEU A 32 12.11 8.91 1.47
C LEU A 32 12.49 8.67 2.94
N ILE A 33 13.10 9.66 3.59
CA ILE A 33 13.49 9.58 5.00
C ILE A 33 12.24 9.47 5.87
N VAL A 34 11.23 10.31 5.65
CA VAL A 34 9.96 10.27 6.41
C VAL A 34 9.25 8.94 6.21
N SER A 35 9.19 8.43 4.97
CA SER A 35 8.58 7.14 4.67
C SER A 35 9.33 5.98 5.34
N LEU A 36 10.67 6.02 5.35
CA LEU A 36 11.49 4.99 5.99
C LEU A 36 11.34 5.02 7.51
N LEU A 37 11.24 6.21 8.10
CA LEU A 37 11.06 6.42 9.54
C LEU A 37 9.65 5.98 9.97
N LEU A 38 8.62 6.30 9.18
CA LEU A 38 7.26 5.84 9.44
C LEU A 38 7.13 4.32 9.30
N PHE A 39 7.74 3.74 8.27
CA PHE A 39 7.77 2.29 8.06
C PHE A 39 8.48 1.56 9.20
N THR A 40 9.64 2.06 9.64
CA THR A 40 10.37 1.48 10.77
C THR A 40 9.60 1.64 12.08
N ALA A 41 8.99 2.79 12.35
CA ALA A 41 8.16 3.00 13.53
C ALA A 41 6.97 2.03 13.58
N LEU A 42 6.26 1.84 12.47
CA LEU A 42 5.18 0.85 12.35
C LEU A 42 5.72 -0.58 12.52
N HIS A 43 6.85 -0.91 11.91
CA HIS A 43 7.45 -2.24 12.02
C HIS A 43 7.78 -2.58 13.49
N TYR A 44 8.39 -1.66 14.23
CA TYR A 44 8.67 -1.86 15.66
C TYR A 44 7.42 -1.89 16.54
N TRP A 45 6.34 -1.21 16.16
CA TRP A 45 5.08 -1.25 16.91
C TRP A 45 4.39 -2.62 16.79
N PHE A 46 4.47 -3.25 15.61
CA PHE A 46 3.78 -4.52 15.35
C PHE A 46 4.61 -5.77 15.63
N LEU A 47 5.92 -5.65 15.94
CA LEU A 47 6.73 -6.80 16.34
C LEU A 47 6.60 -7.07 17.86
N PRO A 48 6.21 -8.28 18.27
CA PRO A 48 6.34 -8.71 19.66
C PRO A 48 7.83 -8.66 20.05
N THR A 49 8.16 -7.91 21.11
CA THR A 49 9.52 -7.89 21.67
C THR A 49 9.98 -9.31 21.98
N PRO A 50 11.17 -9.75 21.55
CA PRO A 50 11.71 -11.03 21.97
C PRO A 50 11.84 -11.01 23.50
N SER A 51 11.15 -11.94 24.16
CA SER A 51 11.26 -12.10 25.61
C SER A 51 12.72 -12.34 25.97
N SER A 52 13.30 -11.44 26.76
CA SER A 52 14.67 -11.55 27.27
C SER A 52 14.77 -12.83 28.10
N SER A 53 15.45 -13.84 27.56
CA SER A 53 15.86 -15.01 28.34
C SER A 53 16.83 -14.53 29.42
N GLY A 54 16.30 -14.30 30.63
CA GLY A 54 17.09 -13.95 31.80
C GLY A 54 18.17 -15.00 32.09
N PRO A 55 19.31 -14.59 32.68
CA PRO A 55 20.48 -15.44 32.84
C PRO A 55 20.17 -16.64 33.75
N GLN A 56 20.26 -17.84 33.18
CA GLN A 56 20.26 -19.07 33.96
C GLN A 56 21.62 -19.18 34.66
N PHE A 57 21.64 -18.92 35.96
CA PHE A 57 22.79 -19.22 36.80
C PHE A 57 22.98 -20.74 36.84
N VAL A 58 23.93 -21.23 36.04
CA VAL A 58 24.45 -22.60 36.17
C VAL A 58 25.47 -22.58 37.31
N THR A 59 25.03 -22.90 38.52
CA THR A 59 25.94 -23.28 39.61
C THR A 59 26.18 -24.78 39.51
N ALA A 60 27.37 -25.17 39.06
CA ALA A 60 27.82 -26.54 39.10
C ALA A 60 28.07 -26.98 40.56
N THR A 61 27.56 -28.14 40.96
CA THR A 61 28.04 -28.85 42.16
C THR A 61 27.92 -30.36 41.94
N PRO A 62 29.01 -31.14 42.12
CA PRO A 62 28.99 -32.59 41.96
C PRO A 62 28.21 -33.26 43.11
N ALA A 63 27.40 -34.27 42.76
CA ALA A 63 26.79 -35.22 43.69
C ALA A 63 27.88 -36.11 44.36
N PRO A 64 27.64 -36.87 45.46
CA PRO A 64 26.33 -37.29 45.97
C PRO A 64 26.16 -37.31 47.51
N THR A 65 24.94 -37.11 47.98
CA THR A 65 24.42 -37.79 49.17
C THR A 65 22.94 -38.00 48.89
N ILE A 66 22.48 -39.25 48.94
CA ILE A 66 21.14 -39.66 48.51
C ILE A 66 20.16 -39.47 49.69
N PRO A 67 19.10 -38.66 49.55
CA PRO A 67 17.91 -38.72 50.39
C PRO A 67 16.66 -39.12 49.57
N PRO A 68 15.54 -39.46 50.23
CA PRO A 68 14.58 -40.45 49.72
C PRO A 68 13.76 -39.99 48.51
N THR A 69 13.30 -40.99 47.76
CA THR A 69 12.46 -40.92 46.56
C THR A 69 11.30 -39.92 46.73
N PRO A 70 11.21 -38.86 45.91
CA PRO A 70 10.06 -37.96 45.96
C PRO A 70 8.82 -38.64 45.39
N ILE A 71 7.72 -38.55 46.13
CA ILE A 71 6.36 -38.84 45.66
C ILE A 71 6.11 -37.99 44.40
N PRO A 72 5.54 -38.55 43.31
CA PRO A 72 5.26 -37.76 42.12
C PRO A 72 4.22 -36.67 42.45
N THR A 73 4.67 -35.42 42.41
CA THR A 73 3.79 -34.25 42.42
C THR A 73 2.82 -34.35 41.24
N PRO A 74 1.50 -34.26 41.42
CA PRO A 74 0.57 -34.22 40.30
C PRO A 74 0.89 -32.97 39.47
N LEU A 75 1.32 -33.18 38.24
CA LEU A 75 1.52 -32.13 37.26
C LEU A 75 0.17 -31.41 37.08
N PRO A 76 0.09 -30.07 37.13
CA PRO A 76 -1.13 -29.37 36.77
C PRO A 76 -1.48 -29.74 35.34
N THR A 77 -2.50 -30.58 35.18
CA THR A 77 -3.08 -30.87 33.88
C THR A 77 -3.69 -29.57 33.42
N VAL A 78 -2.99 -28.89 32.50
CA VAL A 78 -3.63 -27.87 31.67
C VAL A 78 -4.80 -28.59 31.02
N PRO A 79 -6.06 -28.17 31.22
CA PRO A 79 -7.16 -28.74 30.47
C PRO A 79 -6.85 -28.40 29.01
N ALA A 80 -6.39 -29.40 28.26
CA ALA A 80 -6.45 -29.34 26.82
C ALA A 80 -7.94 -29.40 26.48
N ALA A 81 -8.61 -28.24 26.56
CA ALA A 81 -9.89 -28.07 25.92
C ALA A 81 -9.70 -28.55 24.49
N PRO A 82 -10.52 -29.50 23.99
CA PRO A 82 -10.42 -29.91 22.61
C PRO A 82 -10.57 -28.64 21.78
N LEU A 83 -9.51 -28.28 21.04
CA LEU A 83 -9.62 -27.25 20.03
C LEU A 83 -10.65 -27.79 19.03
N ASP A 84 -11.85 -27.22 19.02
CA ASP A 84 -12.87 -27.59 18.05
C ASP A 84 -12.35 -27.21 16.66
N ASP A 85 -11.78 -28.18 15.94
CA ASP A 85 -11.22 -28.01 14.60
C ASP A 85 -12.23 -27.37 13.62
N GLY A 86 -13.53 -27.60 13.85
CA GLY A 86 -14.61 -26.95 13.10
C GLY A 86 -14.68 -25.43 13.34
N LEU A 87 -14.49 -24.98 14.59
CA LEU A 87 -14.47 -23.56 14.96
C LEU A 87 -13.24 -22.84 14.37
N ILE A 88 -12.08 -23.52 14.36
CA ILE A 88 -10.85 -22.98 13.77
C ILE A 88 -10.99 -22.84 12.26
N ARG A 89 -11.57 -23.84 11.58
CA ARG A 89 -11.82 -23.74 10.13
C ARG A 89 -12.79 -22.62 9.79
N LEU A 90 -13.85 -22.46 10.59
CA LEU A 90 -14.81 -21.38 10.39
C LEU A 90 -14.17 -20.00 10.56
N THR A 91 -13.38 -19.81 11.61
CA THR A 91 -12.67 -18.54 11.85
C THR A 91 -11.64 -18.23 10.75
N ILE A 92 -10.94 -19.23 10.21
CA ILE A 92 -10.05 -19.04 9.06
C ILE A 92 -10.84 -18.59 7.82
N LEU A 93 -11.99 -19.22 7.53
CA LEU A 93 -12.83 -18.84 6.39
C LEU A 93 -13.35 -17.41 6.54
N ASP A 94 -13.78 -17.04 7.74
CA ASP A 94 -14.25 -15.69 8.05
C ASP A 94 -13.14 -14.64 7.86
N LEU A 95 -11.94 -14.91 8.40
CA LEU A 95 -10.77 -14.06 8.20
C LEU A 95 -10.36 -13.95 6.73
N GLN A 96 -10.50 -15.02 5.94
CA GLN A 96 -10.24 -14.98 4.51
C GLN A 96 -11.26 -14.11 3.76
N ALA A 97 -12.54 -14.20 4.14
CA ALA A 97 -13.60 -13.38 3.58
C ALA A 97 -13.37 -11.88 3.90
N GLU A 98 -13.03 -11.56 5.14
CA GLU A 98 -12.70 -10.20 5.55
C GLU A 98 -11.45 -9.67 4.82
N ASN A 99 -10.41 -10.50 4.68
CA ASN A 99 -9.22 -10.13 3.93
C ASN A 99 -9.54 -9.84 2.45
N ALA A 100 -10.40 -10.64 1.83
CA ALA A 100 -10.85 -10.42 0.46
C ALA A 100 -11.63 -9.09 0.34
N ARG A 101 -12.53 -8.80 1.30
CA ARG A 101 -13.28 -7.54 1.36
C ARG A 101 -12.34 -6.33 1.45
N LEU A 102 -11.37 -6.36 2.35
CA LEU A 102 -10.40 -5.26 2.52
C LEU A 102 -9.55 -5.04 1.25
N ARG A 103 -9.16 -6.13 0.57
CA ARG A 103 -8.46 -6.04 -0.72
C ARG A 103 -9.34 -5.44 -1.82
N ALA A 104 -10.60 -5.85 -1.88
CA ALA A 104 -11.57 -5.28 -2.82
C ALA A 104 -11.73 -3.76 -2.58
N ALA A 105 -11.91 -3.33 -1.33
CA ALA A 105 -12.00 -1.92 -0.96
C ALA A 105 -10.74 -1.13 -1.35
N THR A 106 -9.54 -1.69 -1.13
CA THR A 106 -8.28 -1.08 -1.54
C THR A 106 -8.20 -0.89 -3.05
N LEU A 107 -8.68 -1.86 -3.84
CA LEU A 107 -8.73 -1.78 -5.30
C LEU A 107 -9.74 -0.76 -5.80
N LEU A 108 -10.90 -0.64 -5.13
CA LEU A 108 -11.89 0.41 -5.42
C LEU A 108 -11.31 1.80 -5.13
N LEU A 109 -10.66 2.00 -3.99
CA LEU A 109 -9.97 3.26 -3.68
C LEU A 109 -8.88 3.60 -4.70
N ARG A 110 -8.12 2.60 -5.13
CA ARG A 110 -7.14 2.78 -6.21
C ARG A 110 -7.81 3.21 -7.52
N ALA A 111 -8.97 2.63 -7.86
CA ALA A 111 -9.74 3.06 -9.02
C ALA A 111 -10.19 4.53 -8.89
N ALA A 112 -10.66 4.95 -7.72
CA ALA A 112 -11.03 6.35 -7.48
C ALA A 112 -9.85 7.33 -7.66
N ILE A 113 -8.66 6.99 -7.14
CA ILE A 113 -7.45 7.82 -7.29
C ILE A 113 -7.03 7.91 -8.77
N THR A 114 -7.03 6.80 -9.50
CA THR A 114 -6.67 6.80 -10.93
C THR A 114 -7.69 7.53 -11.80
N ILE A 115 -8.94 7.66 -11.35
CA ILE A 115 -9.93 8.54 -11.99
C ILE A 115 -9.58 10.02 -11.74
N ASP A 116 -9.10 10.39 -10.55
CA ASP A 116 -8.62 11.76 -10.29
C ASP A 116 -7.41 12.12 -11.18
N GLU A 117 -6.51 11.17 -11.42
CA GLU A 117 -5.42 11.31 -12.39
C GLU A 117 -5.94 11.55 -13.82
N ALA A 118 -6.96 10.80 -14.24
CA ALA A 118 -7.60 10.99 -15.53
C ALA A 118 -8.25 12.37 -15.67
N VAL A 119 -8.95 12.84 -14.63
CA VAL A 119 -9.55 14.20 -14.61
C VAL A 119 -8.46 15.28 -14.69
N SER A 120 -7.37 15.13 -13.94
CA SER A 120 -6.22 16.05 -13.99
C SER A 120 -5.54 16.05 -15.37
N ALA A 121 -5.47 14.91 -16.04
CA ALA A 121 -4.99 14.81 -17.43
C ALA A 121 -5.93 15.54 -18.40
N LEU A 122 -7.26 15.36 -18.27
CA LEU A 122 -8.25 16.06 -19.10
C LEU A 122 -8.18 17.58 -18.92
N GLN A 123 -7.99 18.08 -17.69
CA GLN A 123 -7.81 19.51 -17.42
C GLN A 123 -6.56 20.10 -18.09
N ARG A 124 -5.54 19.27 -18.32
CA ARG A 124 -4.32 19.64 -19.05
C ARG A 124 -4.43 19.39 -20.56
N ASN A 125 -5.60 18.96 -21.05
CA ASN A 125 -5.86 18.53 -22.43
C ASN A 125 -4.97 17.35 -22.88
N ASP A 126 -4.52 16.51 -21.95
CA ASP A 126 -3.75 15.31 -22.25
C ASP A 126 -4.67 14.08 -22.30
N PHE A 127 -5.31 13.89 -23.47
CA PHE A 127 -6.26 12.79 -23.67
C PHE A 127 -5.60 11.42 -23.67
N ALA A 128 -4.33 11.32 -24.08
CA ALA A 128 -3.60 10.06 -24.10
C ALA A 128 -3.24 9.60 -22.68
N GLU A 129 -2.89 10.53 -21.80
CA GLU A 129 -2.69 10.24 -20.38
C GLU A 129 -4.02 9.93 -19.68
N ALA A 130 -5.10 10.66 -20.01
CA ALA A 130 -6.43 10.38 -19.47
C ALA A 130 -6.90 8.96 -19.82
N ASP A 131 -6.76 8.53 -21.07
CA ASP A 131 -7.10 7.18 -21.50
C ASP A 131 -6.28 6.10 -20.75
N ARG A 132 -4.97 6.32 -20.60
CA ARG A 132 -4.09 5.41 -19.84
C ARG A 132 -4.50 5.30 -18.37
N ALA A 133 -4.84 6.42 -17.74
CA ALA A 133 -5.34 6.46 -16.37
C ALA A 133 -6.68 5.72 -16.24
N LEU A 134 -7.62 5.90 -17.18
CA LEU A 134 -8.89 5.18 -17.20
C LEU A 134 -8.72 3.67 -17.43
N MET A 135 -7.77 3.25 -18.24
CA MET A 135 -7.42 1.82 -18.37
C MET A 135 -6.88 1.25 -17.05
N SER A 136 -6.06 2.03 -16.32
CA SER A 136 -5.56 1.64 -14.99
C SER A 136 -6.71 1.48 -13.99
N ALA A 137 -7.62 2.46 -13.95
CA ALA A 137 -8.83 2.41 -13.14
C ALA A 137 -9.68 1.16 -13.46
N ARG A 138 -9.86 0.85 -14.75
CA ARG A 138 -10.65 -0.32 -15.18
C ARG A 138 -10.05 -1.63 -14.69
N ARG A 139 -8.73 -1.79 -14.80
CA ARG A 139 -8.04 -2.98 -14.30
C ARG A 139 -8.16 -3.11 -12.77
N ALA A 140 -8.16 -2.00 -12.05
CA ALA A 140 -8.38 -2.02 -10.60
C ALA A 140 -9.81 -2.46 -10.27
N LEU A 141 -10.83 -1.95 -10.99
CA LEU A 141 -12.22 -2.38 -10.86
C LEU A 141 -12.41 -3.86 -11.22
N ASP A 142 -11.75 -4.35 -12.28
CA ASP A 142 -11.82 -5.76 -12.69
C ASP A 142 -11.28 -6.69 -11.60
N ARG A 143 -10.19 -6.30 -10.93
CA ARG A 143 -9.64 -7.05 -9.80
C ARG A 143 -10.52 -6.94 -8.56
N ALA A 144 -11.13 -5.77 -8.31
CA ALA A 144 -12.07 -5.60 -7.22
C ALA A 144 -13.26 -6.54 -7.40
N TYR A 145 -13.86 -6.56 -8.60
CA TYR A 145 -14.98 -7.43 -8.96
C TYR A 145 -14.73 -8.92 -8.65
N GLN A 146 -13.51 -9.41 -8.89
CA GLN A 146 -13.14 -10.80 -8.63
C GLN A 146 -13.10 -11.14 -7.13
N LEU A 147 -12.84 -10.15 -6.27
CA LEU A 147 -12.74 -10.31 -4.83
C LEU A 147 -14.02 -9.91 -4.10
N SER A 148 -14.90 -9.15 -4.76
CA SER A 148 -16.17 -8.66 -4.22
C SER A 148 -17.22 -9.77 -4.06
N VAL A 149 -18.05 -9.59 -3.05
CA VAL A 149 -19.25 -10.41 -2.81
C VAL A 149 -20.36 -10.08 -3.82
N GLU A 150 -21.32 -10.99 -4.01
CA GLU A 150 -22.37 -10.89 -5.04
C GLU A 150 -23.16 -9.57 -5.03
N PRO A 151 -23.57 -9.00 -3.87
CA PRO A 151 -24.28 -7.72 -3.84
C PRO A 151 -23.47 -6.54 -4.43
N GLN A 152 -22.15 -6.56 -4.27
CA GLN A 152 -21.26 -5.47 -4.72
C GLN A 152 -20.92 -5.57 -6.21
N LYS A 153 -21.06 -6.75 -6.83
CA LYS A 153 -20.71 -6.97 -8.24
C LYS A 153 -21.57 -6.17 -9.21
N GLY A 154 -22.88 -6.09 -8.97
CA GLY A 154 -23.81 -5.33 -9.82
C GLY A 154 -23.46 -3.84 -9.95
N PRO A 155 -23.24 -3.13 -8.83
CA PRO A 155 -22.74 -1.75 -8.86
C PRO A 155 -21.38 -1.61 -9.56
N ILE A 156 -20.43 -2.51 -9.31
CA ILE A 156 -19.10 -2.49 -9.96
C ILE A 156 -19.23 -2.62 -11.48
N ASP A 157 -20.09 -3.51 -11.97
CA ASP A 157 -20.34 -3.67 -13.41
C ASP A 157 -20.95 -2.43 -14.05
N THR A 158 -21.87 -1.77 -13.34
CA THR A 158 -22.45 -0.51 -13.79
C THR A 158 -21.37 0.58 -13.93
N ILE A 159 -20.49 0.69 -12.94
CA ILE A 159 -19.35 1.62 -12.94
C ILE A 159 -18.40 1.30 -14.10
N ARG A 160 -18.07 0.02 -14.33
CA ARG A 160 -17.21 -0.43 -15.44
C ARG A 160 -17.80 -0.06 -16.80
N LEU A 161 -19.12 -0.21 -16.96
CA LEU A 161 -19.82 0.17 -18.19
C LEU A 161 -19.79 1.69 -18.40
N GLN A 162 -20.12 2.48 -17.39
CA GLN A 162 -20.07 3.95 -17.46
C GLN A 162 -18.66 4.44 -17.83
N MET A 163 -17.63 3.83 -17.25
CA MET A 163 -16.25 4.21 -17.54
C MET A 163 -15.82 3.80 -18.96
N SER A 164 -16.34 2.68 -19.49
CA SER A 164 -16.17 2.31 -20.91
C SER A 164 -16.75 3.38 -21.83
N GLN A 165 -18.00 3.79 -21.57
CA GLN A 165 -18.69 4.78 -22.39
C GLN A 165 -17.96 6.12 -22.37
N ILE A 166 -17.52 6.58 -21.19
CA ILE A 166 -16.73 7.82 -21.08
C ILE A 166 -15.46 7.72 -21.93
N ARG A 167 -14.74 6.59 -21.85
CA ARG A 167 -13.51 6.39 -22.62
C ARG A 167 -13.75 6.36 -24.13
N ASP A 168 -14.82 5.71 -24.57
CA ASP A 168 -15.19 5.66 -25.98
C ASP A 168 -15.58 7.07 -26.49
N ASP A 169 -16.23 7.87 -25.64
CA ASP A 169 -16.58 9.27 -25.94
C ASP A 169 -15.36 10.20 -25.97
N LEU A 170 -14.29 9.93 -25.20
CA LEU A 170 -13.10 10.80 -25.15
C LEU A 170 -12.46 11.02 -26.52
N GLY A 171 -12.50 10.01 -27.41
CA GLY A 171 -11.95 10.12 -28.76
C GLY A 171 -12.84 10.88 -29.75
N ILE A 172 -14.12 11.09 -29.43
CA ILE A 172 -15.11 11.66 -30.35
C ILE A 172 -15.58 13.03 -29.84
N ARG A 173 -16.02 13.10 -28.58
CA ARG A 173 -16.58 14.30 -27.92
C ARG A 173 -16.17 14.29 -26.43
N PRO A 174 -15.02 14.86 -26.07
CA PRO A 174 -14.52 14.85 -24.69
C PRO A 174 -15.26 15.81 -23.75
N GLU A 175 -16.19 16.61 -24.26
CA GLU A 175 -16.89 17.62 -23.47
C GLU A 175 -17.74 17.01 -22.34
N GLY A 176 -17.52 17.47 -21.11
CA GLY A 176 -18.22 16.98 -19.93
C GLY A 176 -17.75 15.62 -19.41
N ALA A 177 -16.69 15.03 -19.98
CA ALA A 177 -16.10 13.79 -19.49
C ALA A 177 -15.57 13.94 -18.05
N ASP A 178 -15.03 15.10 -17.71
CA ASP A 178 -14.59 15.48 -16.36
C ASP A 178 -15.71 15.32 -15.31
N ARG A 179 -16.90 15.87 -15.58
CA ARG A 179 -18.05 15.80 -14.66
C ARG A 179 -18.56 14.37 -14.50
N ARG A 180 -18.60 13.62 -15.61
CA ARG A 180 -19.00 12.21 -15.60
C ARG A 180 -18.00 11.37 -14.78
N LEU A 181 -16.71 11.62 -14.91
CA LEU A 181 -15.67 10.95 -14.12
C LEU A 181 -15.79 11.28 -12.62
N TRP A 182 -16.10 12.52 -12.26
CA TRP A 182 -16.41 12.88 -10.87
C TRP A 182 -17.61 12.10 -10.30
N GLN A 183 -18.63 11.88 -11.11
CA GLN A 183 -19.79 11.08 -10.71
C GLN A 183 -19.39 9.60 -10.52
N VAL A 184 -18.64 9.02 -11.45
CA VAL A 184 -18.13 7.64 -11.34
C VAL A 184 -17.29 7.48 -10.08
N ARG A 185 -16.39 8.42 -9.79
CA ARG A 185 -15.60 8.44 -8.55
C ARG A 185 -16.49 8.43 -7.31
N ARG A 186 -17.55 9.24 -7.28
CA ARG A 186 -18.47 9.27 -6.15
C ARG A 186 -19.15 7.91 -5.95
N LEU A 187 -19.59 7.26 -7.03
CA LEU A 187 -20.20 5.92 -6.98
C LEU A 187 -19.22 4.85 -6.45
N ILE A 188 -17.94 4.95 -6.81
CA ILE A 188 -16.91 4.05 -6.29
C ILE A 188 -16.73 4.25 -4.78
N LEU A 189 -16.65 5.51 -4.32
CA LEU A 189 -16.46 5.80 -2.90
C LEU A 189 -17.66 5.37 -2.05
N THR A 190 -18.89 5.55 -2.54
CA THR A 190 -20.08 5.05 -1.83
C THR A 190 -20.05 3.53 -1.69
N LEU A 191 -19.47 2.82 -2.66
CA LEU A 191 -19.36 1.36 -2.61
C LEU A 191 -18.29 0.87 -1.62
N VAL A 192 -17.32 1.71 -1.27
CA VAL A 192 -16.30 1.40 -0.25
C VAL A 192 -16.86 1.56 1.16
N ASP A 193 -17.81 2.47 1.36
CA ASP A 193 -18.43 2.74 2.66
C ASP A 193 -19.49 1.69 3.05
N GLU A 194 -19.96 0.84 2.11
CA GLU A 194 -20.93 -0.25 2.33
C GLU A 194 -20.30 -1.57 2.83
#